data_AF-A0A6N0HZF7-F1
#
_entry.id   AF-A0A6N0HZF7-F1
#
_cell.length_a   1.000
_cell.length_b   1.000
_cell.length_c   1.000
_cell.angle_alpha   90.00
_cell.angle_beta   90.00
_cell.angle_gamma   90.00
#
_symmetry.space_group_name_H-M   'P 1'
#
loop_
_entity.id
_entity.type
_entity.pdbx_description
1 polymer ?
#
loop_
_entity_poly.entity_id
_entity_poly.type
_entity_poly.pdbx_seq_one_letter_code
_entity_poly.pdbx_strand_id
1 'polypeptide(L)' 'MLVTNTEGKIVSANPAFSRITGYSEADAVGQSPHLLNSGLQSKGFFDLMWRQLRETDHWQGKLLIGEKWRDLP' A
#
# COMPACT_ATOMS: atom_id res chain seq x y z
N MET A 1 -6.66 -2.19 -6.55
CA MET A 1 -7.45 -1.19 -5.80
C MET A 1 -7.27 -1.48 -4.32
N LEU A 2 -6.99 -0.44 -3.56
CA LEU A 2 -6.81 -0.48 -2.12
C LEU A 2 -7.58 0.72 -1.57
N VAL A 3 -8.38 0.53 -0.53
CA VAL A 3 -9.11 1.62 0.13
C VAL A 3 -8.61 1.72 1.56
N THR A 4 -8.35 2.95 2.03
CA THR A 4 -7.93 3.21 3.40
C THR A 4 -8.92 4.14 4.11
N ASN A 5 -9.02 4.03 5.43
CA ASN A 5 -9.69 5.03 6.26
C ASN A 5 -8.78 6.27 6.45
N THR A 6 -9.30 7.27 7.16
CA THR A 6 -8.61 8.53 7.47
C THR A 6 -7.38 8.36 8.38
N GLU A 7 -7.27 7.24 9.09
CA GLU A 7 -6.11 6.90 9.92
C GLU A 7 -5.02 6.15 9.13
N GLY A 8 -5.21 5.96 7.82
CA GLY A 8 -4.24 5.26 6.97
C GLY A 8 -4.25 3.74 7.15
N LYS A 9 -5.36 3.17 7.63
CA LYS A 9 -5.59 1.72 7.71
C LYS A 9 -6.39 1.24 6.53
N ILE A 10 -6.00 0.10 5.97
CA ILE A 10 -6.69 -0.55 4.85
C ILE A 10 -8.05 -1.04 5.34
N VAL A 11 -9.10 -0.71 4.60
CA VAL A 11 -10.48 -1.16 4.86
C VAL A 11 -11.02 -2.11 3.79
N SER A 12 -10.43 -2.10 2.58
CA SER A 12 -10.65 -3.15 1.59
C SER A 12 -9.51 -3.23 0.58
N ALA A 13 -9.38 -4.40 -0.05
CA ALA A 13 -8.42 -4.64 -1.12
C ALA A 13 -9.07 -5.52 -2.19
N ASN A 14 -8.89 -5.19 -3.47
CA ASN A 14 -9.48 -6.01 -4.53
C ASN A 14 -8.64 -7.26 -4.86
N PRO A 15 -9.18 -8.27 -5.57
CA PRO A 15 -8.41 -9.49 -5.90
C PRO A 15 -7.13 -9.23 -6.71
N ALA A 16 -7.07 -8.13 -7.48
CA ALA A 16 -5.86 -7.74 -8.19
C ALA A 16 -4.73 -7.34 -7.24
N PHE A 17 -5.04 -6.69 -6.11
CA PHE A 17 -4.06 -6.41 -5.05
C PHE A 17 -3.42 -7.71 -4.59
N SER A 18 -4.21 -8.71 -4.21
CA SER A 18 -3.68 -9.97 -3.69
C SER A 18 -2.80 -10.71 -4.68
N ARG A 19 -3.15 -10.71 -5.97
CA ARG A 19 -2.31 -11.31 -7.02
C ARG A 19 -0.96 -10.61 -7.18
N ILE A 20 -0.92 -9.29 -6.99
CA ILE A 20 0.30 -8.49 -7.17
C ILE A 20 1.17 -8.54 -5.91
N THR A 21 0.57 -8.48 -4.73
CA THR A 21 1.28 -8.30 -3.45
C THR A 21 1.53 -9.62 -2.71
N GLY A 22 0.76 -10.67 -2.99
CA GLY A 22 0.78 -11.93 -2.24
C GLY A 22 0.08 -11.88 -0.88
N TYR A 23 -0.53 -10.75 -0.52
CA TYR A 23 -1.35 -10.62 0.69
C TYR A 23 -2.82 -10.88 0.38
N SER A 24 -3.48 -11.71 1.18
CA SER A 24 -4.94 -11.80 1.10
C SER A 24 -5.56 -10.48 1.58
N GLU A 25 -6.81 -10.22 1.17
CA GLU A 25 -7.55 -9.08 1.72
C GLU A 25 -7.63 -9.16 3.25
N ALA A 26 -7.85 -10.36 3.80
CA ALA A 26 -7.90 -10.59 5.24
C ALA A 26 -6.58 -10.23 5.96
N ASP A 27 -5.44 -10.49 5.32
CA ASP A 27 -4.12 -10.11 5.87
C ASP A 27 -3.87 -8.60 5.78
N ALA A 28 -4.47 -7.94 4.79
CA ALA A 28 -4.25 -6.54 4.49
C ALA A 28 -5.17 -5.60 5.28
N VAL A 29 -6.43 -5.98 5.50
CA VAL A 29 -7.41 -5.16 6.23
C VAL A 29 -6.95 -4.90 7.67
N GLY A 30 -7.07 -3.65 8.13
CA GLY A 30 -6.59 -3.19 9.43
C GLY A 30 -5.09 -2.87 9.49
N GLN A 31 -4.32 -3.26 8.47
CA GLN A 31 -2.91 -2.89 8.36
C GLN A 31 -2.74 -1.55 7.65
N SER A 32 -1.57 -0.95 7.84
CA SER A 32 -1.21 0.25 7.09
C SER A 32 -0.61 -0.15 5.73
N PRO A 33 -0.86 0.60 4.63
CA PRO A 33 -0.23 0.33 3.32
C PRO A 33 1.30 0.26 3.35
N HIS A 34 1.93 0.77 4.41
CA HIS A 34 3.35 0.54 4.72
C HIS A 34 3.76 -0.94 4.73
N LEU A 35 2.82 -1.89 4.91
CA LEU A 35 3.07 -3.33 4.77
C LEU A 35 3.61 -3.71 3.39
N LEU A 36 3.30 -2.91 2.36
CA LEU A 36 3.77 -3.12 0.98
C LEU A 36 5.14 -2.50 0.73
N ASN A 37 5.65 -1.68 1.65
CA ASN A 37 6.86 -0.92 1.44
C ASN A 37 8.07 -1.88 1.40
N SER A 38 8.71 -1.98 0.25
CA SER A 38 9.96 -2.71 0.04
C SER A 38 11.17 -2.12 0.78
N GLY A 39 11.00 -0.97 1.45
CA GLY A 39 12.10 -0.17 2.01
C GLY A 39 12.89 0.60 0.95
N LEU A 40 12.59 0.41 -0.34
CA LEU A 40 13.24 1.07 -1.46
C LEU A 40 12.69 2.47 -1.74
N GLN A 41 11.53 2.82 -1.16
CA GLN A 41 10.96 4.15 -1.29
C GLN A 41 11.27 4.98 -0.04
N SER A 42 11.84 6.17 -0.27
CA SER A 42 12.30 7.05 0.78
C SER A 42 11.14 7.62 1.59
N LYS A 43 11.41 8.06 2.83
CA LYS A 43 10.42 8.77 3.65
C LYS A 43 9.83 9.99 2.90
N GLY A 44 10.67 10.73 2.16
CA GLY A 44 10.24 11.89 1.39
C GLY A 44 9.23 11.56 0.28
N PHE A 45 9.28 10.36 -0.29
CA PHE A 45 8.26 9.90 -1.26
C PHE A 45 6.89 9.81 -0.59
N PHE A 46 6.80 9.18 0.58
CA PHE A 46 5.53 9.06 1.32
C PHE A 46 5.04 10.42 1.82
N ASP A 47 5.95 11.28 2.31
CA ASP A 47 5.60 12.63 2.76
C ASP A 47 4.93 13.44 1.62
N LEU A 48 5.47 13.34 0.40
CA LEU A 48 4.90 13.98 -0.81
C LEU A 48 3.54 13.38 -1.21
N MET A 49 3.43 12.05 -1.23
CA MET A 49 2.16 11.36 -1.52
C MET A 49 1.06 11.80 -0.54
N TRP A 50 1.34 11.78 0.76
CA TRP A 50 0.39 12.19 1.79
C TRP A 50 0.04 13.67 1.73
N ARG A 51 1.00 14.51 1.38
CA ARG A 51 0.75 15.94 1.14
C ARG A 51 -0.23 16.12 -0.03
N GLN A 52 0.00 15.44 -1.15
CA GLN A 52 -0.89 15.52 -2.30
C GLN A 52 -2.29 15.00 -1.97
N LEU A 53 -2.41 13.86 -1.27
CA LEU A 53 -3.70 13.36 -0.80
C LEU A 53 -4.46 14.38 0.07
N ARG A 54 -3.76 15.12 0.95
CA ARG A 54 -4.39 16.17 1.77
C ARG A 54 -4.78 17.42 0.98
N GLU A 55 -4.06 17.75 -0.08
CA GLU A 55 -4.28 18.96 -0.88
C GLU A 55 -5.32 18.75 -1.98
N THR A 56 -5.40 17.53 -2.55
CA THR A 56 -6.20 17.26 -3.75
C THR A 56 -7.24 16.16 -3.57
N ASP A 57 -7.33 15.54 -2.38
CA ASP A 57 -8.18 14.37 -2.07
C ASP A 57 -7.92 13.13 -2.97
N HIS A 58 -6.89 13.17 -3.80
CA HIS A 58 -6.52 12.10 -4.71
C HIS A 58 -5.02 12.06 -4.94
N TRP A 59 -4.49 10.88 -5.20
CA TRP A 59 -3.11 10.70 -5.64
C TRP A 59 -3.03 9.59 -6.67
N GLN A 60 -2.12 9.77 -7.64
CA GLN A 60 -1.79 8.76 -8.64
C GLN A 60 -0.27 8.68 -8.77
N GLY A 61 0.26 7.46 -8.72
CA GLY A 61 1.68 7.21 -8.92
C GLY A 61 2.03 5.72 -8.87
N LYS A 62 3.33 5.43 -8.96
CA LYS A 62 3.86 4.05 -8.94
C LYS A 62 4.50 3.78 -7.58
N LEU A 63 3.94 2.82 -6.84
CA LEU A 63 4.52 2.27 -5.62
C LEU A 63 5.30 0.99 -5.94
N LEU A 64 6.50 0.86 -5.39
CA LEU A 64 7.30 -0.37 -5.48
C LEU A 64 6.92 -1.31 -4.33
N ILE A 65 6.25 -2.40 -4.66
CA ILE A 65 5.84 -3.44 -3.71
C ILE A 65 7.01 -4.41 -3.52
N GLY A 66 7.35 -4.71 -2.26
CA GLY A 66 8.40 -5.68 -1.92
C GLY A 66 7.93 -7.13 -2.12
N GLU A 67 8.81 -7.98 -2.63
CA GLU A 67 8.48 -9.36 -2.99
C GLU A 67 8.50 -10.29 -1.78
N LYS A 68 7.34 -10.86 -1.41
CA LYS A 68 7.22 -12.04 -0.52
C LYS A 68 7.71 -13.34 -1.22
N TRP A 69 8.05 -13.29 -2.50
CA TRP A 69 8.39 -14.47 -3.32
C TRP A 69 9.74 -15.14 -2.99
N ARG A 70 10.58 -14.53 -2.15
CA ARG A 70 11.91 -15.10 -1.81
C ARG A 70 11.89 -16.21 -0.74
N ASP A 71 10.76 -16.40 -0.04
CA ASP A 71 10.66 -17.36 1.07
C ASP A 71 9.63 -18.49 0.83
N LEU A 72 9.18 -18.70 -0.41
CA LEU A 72 8.44 -19.91 -0.78
C LEU A 72 9.46 -21.01 -1.16
N PRO A 73 9.30 -22.25 -0.63
CA PRO A 73 10.21 -23.36 -0.94
C PRO A 73 10.19 -23.77 -2.41
#